data_AF-A0A7L2FRF9-F1
#
_entry.id   AF-A0A7L2FRF9-F1
#
_cell.length_a   1.000
_cell.length_b   1.000
_cell.length_c   1.000
_cell.angle_alpha   90.00
_cell.angle_beta   90.00
_cell.angle_gamma   90.00
#
_symmetry.space_group_name_H-M   'P 1'
#
loop_
_entity.id
_entity.type
_entity.pdbx_description
1 polymer ?
#
loop_
_entity_poly.entity_id
_entity_poly.type
_entity_poly.pdbx_seq_one_letter_code
_entity_poly.pdbx_strand_id
1 'polypeptide(L)'
;FLPSLTENKILVAQHPLLIVTNQTATLVCNYTYNGTGKEFRASLHKGTDSSVEVCFISWNITKIRSNSTKEFNCQGDHDKDKVIFNLWNMNANQTDIYFCKIEVMYPPPYVYNEKSNGTVIHVKETPTQIQEPQSTIPLWILATVTGILALYSMLITAGFFNYWQKSKKHVYHQSDYMNMTPRHPPYKNKAYPSYAPTRDYTAYRS
;
A
#
# COMPACT_ATOMS: atom_id res chain seq x y z
N PHE A 1 -49.70 51.86 22.53
CA PHE A 1 -48.72 51.41 21.51
C PHE A 1 -47.38 51.25 22.20
N LEU A 2 -47.02 50.02 22.60
CA LEU A 2 -45.66 49.72 23.03
C LEU A 2 -44.75 49.86 21.81
N PRO A 3 -43.57 50.51 21.90
CA PRO A 3 -42.63 50.54 20.78
C PRO A 3 -42.25 49.10 20.46
N SER A 4 -42.31 48.71 19.18
CA SER A 4 -41.86 47.40 18.74
C SER A 4 -40.39 47.25 19.12
N LEU A 5 -40.12 46.44 20.14
CA LEU A 5 -38.77 46.09 20.55
C LEU A 5 -38.14 45.39 19.34
N THR A 6 -37.13 46.00 18.73
CA THR A 6 -36.38 45.39 17.63
C THR A 6 -35.88 44.03 18.10
N GLU A 7 -36.41 42.95 17.52
CA GLU A 7 -36.10 41.60 17.96
C GLU A 7 -34.60 41.32 17.71
N ASN A 8 -33.91 40.82 18.73
CA ASN A 8 -32.51 40.48 18.61
C ASN A 8 -32.38 39.27 17.68
N LYS A 9 -31.68 39.41 16.55
CA LYS A 9 -31.55 38.37 15.53
C LYS A 9 -30.07 38.13 15.20
N ILE A 10 -29.72 36.86 15.03
CA ILE A 10 -28.40 36.42 14.58
C ILE A 10 -28.55 35.94 13.13
N LEU A 11 -27.80 36.54 12.22
CA LEU A 11 -27.71 36.10 10.83
C LEU A 11 -26.36 35.44 10.62
N VAL A 12 -26.36 34.26 9.99
CA VAL A 12 -25.15 33.48 9.72
C VAL A 12 -24.99 33.27 8.23
N ALA A 13 -23.84 33.65 7.69
CA ALA A 13 -23.43 33.44 6.33
C ALA A 13 -22.29 32.42 6.28
N GLN A 14 -22.46 31.41 5.43
CA GLN A 14 -21.53 30.32 5.22
C GLN A 14 -21.17 30.20 3.74
N HIS A 15 -19.97 29.69 3.44
CA HIS A 15 -19.63 29.33 2.07
C HIS A 15 -20.45 28.11 1.63
N PRO A 16 -20.99 28.08 0.40
CA PRO A 16 -21.90 27.02 -0.02
C PRO A 16 -21.20 25.67 -0.23
N LEU A 17 -19.93 25.67 -0.65
CA LEU A 17 -19.17 24.48 -0.98
C LEU A 17 -17.72 24.63 -0.52
N LEU A 18 -17.18 23.58 0.11
CA LEU A 18 -15.77 23.42 0.44
C LEU A 18 -15.28 22.09 -0.12
N ILE A 19 -14.25 22.15 -0.97
CA ILE A 19 -13.61 20.95 -1.53
C ILE A 19 -12.35 20.67 -0.72
N VAL A 20 -12.29 19.51 -0.08
CA VAL A 20 -11.20 19.10 0.81
C VAL A 20 -10.30 18.12 0.08
N THR A 21 -9.03 18.46 -0.14
CA THR A 21 -8.02 17.61 -0.80
C THR A 21 -6.99 17.02 0.16
N ASN A 22 -6.69 17.70 1.26
CA ASN A 22 -5.64 17.31 2.21
C ASN A 22 -6.23 16.79 3.54
N GLN A 23 -7.44 16.25 3.51
CA GLN A 23 -8.18 15.79 4.70
C GLN A 23 -8.38 16.88 5.77
N THR A 24 -8.17 18.15 5.41
CA THR A 24 -8.32 19.31 6.27
C THR A 24 -9.30 20.30 5.65
N ALA A 25 -10.23 20.78 6.47
CA ALA A 25 -11.26 21.74 6.06
C ALA A 25 -11.31 22.89 7.06
N THR A 26 -11.39 24.11 6.55
CA THR A 26 -11.64 25.30 7.37
C THR A 26 -13.01 25.84 6.99
N LEU A 27 -13.97 25.67 7.90
CA LEU A 27 -15.32 26.19 7.74
C LEU A 27 -15.43 27.49 8.52
N VAL A 28 -15.74 28.57 7.82
CA VAL A 28 -15.92 29.90 8.42
C VAL A 28 -17.40 30.28 8.39
N CYS A 29 -17.92 30.60 9.56
CA CYS A 29 -19.24 31.19 9.74
C CYS A 29 -19.09 32.67 10.04
N ASN A 30 -19.45 33.52 9.09
CA ASN A 30 -19.57 34.95 9.36
C ASN A 30 -20.94 35.17 9.99
N TYR A 31 -21.00 35.90 11.10
CA TYR A 31 -22.27 36.19 11.76
C TYR A 31 -22.42 37.67 12.10
N THR A 32 -23.66 38.13 12.05
CA THR A 32 -24.02 39.47 12.50
C THR A 32 -25.07 39.35 13.59
N TYR A 33 -24.85 40.09 14.68
CA TYR A 33 -25.74 40.13 15.83
C TYR A 33 -25.99 41.58 16.22
N ASN A 34 -27.26 41.96 16.33
CA ASN A 34 -27.68 43.32 16.65
C ASN A 34 -27.81 43.59 18.16
N GLY A 35 -27.68 42.56 19.01
CA GLY A 35 -27.82 42.69 20.46
C GLY A 35 -26.50 42.80 21.23
N THR A 36 -26.59 42.84 22.55
CA THR A 36 -25.44 42.96 23.47
C THR A 36 -25.14 41.62 24.14
N GLY A 37 -24.40 40.75 23.46
CA GLY A 37 -23.99 39.42 23.96
C GLY A 37 -22.63 39.47 24.65
N LYS A 38 -22.48 38.75 25.76
CA LYS A 38 -21.21 38.59 26.50
C LYS A 38 -20.72 37.15 26.55
N GLU A 39 -21.64 36.19 26.46
CA GLU A 39 -21.34 34.76 26.42
C GLU A 39 -22.04 34.13 25.23
N PHE A 40 -21.23 33.45 24.42
CA PHE A 40 -21.65 32.85 23.17
C PHE A 40 -21.28 31.37 23.17
N ARG A 41 -22.06 30.60 22.42
CA ARG A 41 -21.77 29.22 22.07
C ARG A 41 -22.02 29.05 20.58
N ALA A 42 -21.01 28.61 19.85
CA ALA A 42 -21.13 28.18 18.48
C ALA A 42 -20.89 26.68 18.38
N SER A 43 -21.64 26.04 17.51
CA SER A 43 -21.61 24.59 17.30
C SER A 43 -21.77 24.28 15.83
N LEU A 44 -21.04 23.27 15.37
CA LEU A 44 -21.09 22.78 14.02
C LEU A 44 -21.91 21.49 14.00
N HIS A 45 -22.96 21.44 13.16
CA HIS A 45 -23.82 20.28 13.04
C HIS A 45 -23.69 19.66 11.65
N LYS A 46 -23.64 18.34 11.57
CA LYS A 46 -23.60 17.56 10.31
C LYS A 46 -24.99 17.00 9.99
N GLY A 47 -25.28 16.91 8.70
CA GLY A 47 -26.45 16.23 8.14
C GLY A 47 -27.60 17.16 7.84
N THR A 48 -28.48 16.76 6.92
CA THR A 48 -29.63 17.54 6.45
C THR A 48 -30.55 18.01 7.58
N ASP A 49 -30.72 17.16 8.61
CA ASP A 49 -31.53 17.45 9.78
C ASP A 49 -30.74 18.10 10.93
N SER A 50 -29.44 18.34 10.72
CA SER A 50 -28.53 18.90 11.72
C SER A 50 -28.49 18.07 13.02
N SER A 51 -28.62 16.75 12.90
CA SER A 51 -28.80 15.84 14.04
C SER A 51 -27.52 15.53 14.80
N VAL A 52 -26.35 15.69 14.18
CA VAL A 52 -25.06 15.32 14.77
C VAL A 52 -24.24 16.57 15.08
N GLU A 53 -24.01 16.88 16.36
CA GLU A 53 -23.07 17.93 16.78
C GLU A 53 -21.62 17.42 16.59
N VAL A 54 -20.86 18.07 15.71
CA VAL A 54 -19.48 17.72 15.36
C VAL A 54 -18.52 18.25 16.43
N CYS A 55 -18.61 19.55 16.68
CA CYS A 55 -17.78 20.26 17.66
C CYS A 55 -18.48 21.55 18.09
N PHE A 56 -18.05 22.06 19.23
CA PHE A 56 -18.52 23.35 19.73
C PHE A 56 -17.38 24.19 20.30
N ILE A 57 -17.60 25.49 20.28
CA ILE A 57 -16.80 26.48 20.97
C ILE A 57 -17.75 27.38 21.76
N SER A 58 -17.44 27.61 23.02
CA SER A 58 -18.09 28.61 23.85
C SER A 58 -17.06 29.63 24.27
N TRP A 59 -17.38 30.91 24.17
CA TRP A 59 -16.50 31.98 24.60
C TRP A 59 -17.25 33.03 25.39
N ASN A 60 -16.53 33.55 26.37
CA ASN A 60 -16.84 34.78 27.09
C ASN A 60 -15.65 35.73 26.90
N ILE A 61 -15.80 36.98 27.28
CA ILE A 61 -14.79 38.06 27.20
C ILE A 61 -13.40 37.60 27.68
N THR A 62 -13.33 36.69 28.66
CA THR A 62 -12.06 36.27 29.30
C THR A 62 -11.65 34.83 29.03
N LYS A 63 -12.53 33.98 28.49
CA LYS A 63 -12.27 32.53 28.42
C LYS A 63 -12.87 31.93 27.15
N ILE A 64 -12.10 31.06 26.50
CA ILE A 64 -12.52 30.27 25.37
C ILE A 64 -12.47 28.79 25.79
N ARG A 65 -13.53 28.05 25.48
CA ARG A 65 -13.61 26.61 25.68
C ARG A 65 -14.08 25.96 24.39
N SER A 66 -13.31 25.03 23.85
CA SER A 66 -13.70 24.23 22.70
C SER A 66 -13.74 22.75 23.06
N ASN A 67 -14.59 22.00 22.38
CA ASN A 67 -14.65 20.55 22.50
C ASN A 67 -15.05 19.94 21.15
N SER A 68 -14.62 18.70 20.94
CA SER A 68 -14.93 17.93 19.74
C SER A 68 -15.48 16.57 20.14
N THR A 69 -16.37 16.02 19.32
CA THR A 69 -16.81 14.63 19.48
C THR A 69 -15.69 13.66 19.10
N LYS A 70 -15.71 12.44 19.65
CA LYS A 70 -14.65 11.45 19.41
C LYS A 70 -14.50 11.03 17.94
N GLU A 71 -15.55 11.19 17.15
CA GLU A 71 -15.58 10.83 15.73
C GLU A 71 -14.95 11.92 14.85
N PHE A 72 -14.87 13.15 15.34
CA PHE A 72 -14.38 14.29 14.58
C PHE A 72 -13.19 14.94 15.26
N ASN A 73 -12.22 15.27 14.44
CA ASN A 73 -11.04 16.01 14.83
C ASN A 73 -11.29 17.48 14.45
N CYS A 74 -11.89 18.23 15.38
CA CYS A 74 -12.29 19.62 15.14
C CYS A 74 -11.79 20.55 16.24
N GLN A 75 -11.35 21.74 15.85
CA GLN A 75 -11.10 22.86 16.74
C GLN A 75 -11.88 24.08 16.27
N GLY A 76 -12.70 24.62 17.17
CA GLY A 76 -13.33 25.92 16.97
C GLY A 76 -12.41 27.05 17.44
N ASP A 77 -12.44 28.15 16.72
CA ASP A 77 -11.90 29.45 17.10
C ASP A 77 -12.92 30.55 16.77
N HIS A 78 -12.76 31.74 17.36
CA HIS A 78 -13.61 32.89 17.12
C HIS A 78 -12.75 34.14 16.91
N ASP A 79 -13.08 34.89 15.86
CA ASP A 79 -12.50 36.21 15.57
C ASP A 79 -13.63 37.21 15.28
N LYS A 80 -13.94 38.04 16.29
CA LYS A 80 -14.91 39.15 16.24
C LYS A 80 -16.32 38.78 15.78
N ASP A 81 -16.52 38.75 14.46
CA ASP A 81 -17.78 38.48 13.75
C ASP A 81 -17.73 37.14 13.01
N LYS A 82 -16.71 36.31 13.32
CA LYS A 82 -16.46 35.04 12.66
C LYS A 82 -16.24 33.93 13.65
N VAL A 83 -16.81 32.78 13.34
CA VAL A 83 -16.49 31.50 13.99
C VAL A 83 -15.81 30.61 12.96
N ILE A 84 -14.66 30.06 13.32
CA ILE A 84 -13.83 29.26 12.44
C ILE A 84 -13.76 27.85 13.01
N PHE A 85 -14.22 26.86 12.26
CA PHE A 85 -14.09 25.45 12.58
C PHE A 85 -13.03 24.83 11.69
N ASN A 86 -11.92 24.42 12.29
CA ASN A 86 -10.86 23.68 11.62
C ASN A 86 -11.10 22.19 11.86
N LEU A 87 -11.43 21.47 10.80
CA LEU A 87 -11.52 20.01 10.79
C LEU A 87 -10.25 19.44 10.18
N TRP A 88 -9.68 18.41 10.79
CA TRP A 88 -8.55 17.65 10.25
C TRP A 88 -8.82 16.16 10.25
N ASN A 89 -7.99 15.40 9.53
CA ASN A 89 -8.14 13.95 9.37
C ASN A 89 -9.58 13.57 8.95
N MET A 90 -10.13 14.32 7.99
CA MET A 90 -11.46 14.08 7.43
C MET A 90 -11.45 12.92 6.44
N ASN A 91 -12.49 12.09 6.52
CA ASN A 91 -12.69 10.94 5.67
C ASN A 91 -13.73 11.22 4.57
N ALA A 92 -13.67 10.49 3.46
CA ALA A 92 -14.62 10.66 2.36
C ALA A 92 -16.09 10.41 2.78
N ASN A 93 -16.32 9.48 3.72
CA ASN A 93 -17.64 9.20 4.32
C ASN A 93 -18.19 10.35 5.20
N GLN A 94 -17.36 11.34 5.51
CA GLN A 94 -17.77 12.56 6.21
C GLN A 94 -18.22 13.65 5.25
N THR A 95 -18.21 13.40 3.93
CA THR A 95 -18.82 14.30 2.93
C THR A 95 -20.31 14.47 3.20
N ASP A 96 -20.72 15.67 3.56
CA ASP A 96 -22.11 16.01 3.89
C ASP A 96 -22.30 17.54 3.94
N ILE A 97 -23.53 17.97 4.22
CA ILE A 97 -23.84 19.36 4.55
C ILE A 97 -23.62 19.63 6.05
N TYR A 98 -23.01 20.78 6.33
CA TYR A 98 -22.66 21.24 7.66
C TYR A 98 -23.32 22.59 7.97
N PHE A 99 -23.98 22.69 9.11
CA PHE A 99 -24.71 23.87 9.57
C PHE A 99 -24.04 24.49 10.78
N CYS A 100 -23.83 25.79 10.71
CA CYS A 100 -23.31 26.56 11.82
C CYS A 100 -24.45 27.09 12.68
N LYS A 101 -24.39 26.79 13.97
CA LYS A 101 -25.36 27.24 14.96
C LYS A 101 -24.66 28.11 16.00
N ILE A 102 -25.11 29.33 16.16
CA ILE A 102 -24.58 30.35 17.07
C ILE A 102 -25.70 30.75 18.03
N GLU A 103 -25.35 30.72 19.31
CA GLU A 103 -26.24 30.90 20.45
C GLU A 103 -25.64 31.97 21.36
N VAL A 104 -26.45 32.95 21.78
CA VAL A 104 -26.10 33.94 22.79
C VAL A 104 -26.73 33.49 24.11
N MET A 105 -25.88 33.11 25.05
CA MET A 105 -26.28 32.54 26.34
C MET A 105 -26.53 33.62 27.38
N TYR A 106 -25.70 34.67 27.38
CA TYR A 106 -25.76 35.73 28.39
C TYR A 106 -25.32 37.08 27.82
N PRO A 107 -25.95 38.20 28.22
CA PRO A 107 -27.12 38.32 29.11
C PRO A 107 -28.42 37.82 28.44
N PRO A 108 -29.40 37.30 29.21
CA PRO A 108 -30.72 36.96 28.69
C PRO A 108 -31.39 38.14 27.98
N PRO A 109 -32.26 37.91 26.98
CA PRO A 109 -32.84 36.62 26.59
C PRO A 109 -31.89 35.72 25.80
N TYR A 110 -32.15 34.42 25.84
CA TYR A 110 -31.45 33.46 25.00
C TYR A 110 -31.84 33.66 23.53
N VAL A 111 -30.84 33.85 22.66
CA VAL A 111 -31.04 34.08 21.23
C VAL A 111 -30.20 33.09 20.45
N TYR A 112 -30.75 32.54 19.37
CA TYR A 112 -30.03 31.65 18.46
C TYR A 112 -30.31 32.03 17.01
N ASN A 113 -29.44 31.62 16.09
CA ASN A 113 -29.67 31.86 14.68
C ASN A 113 -30.72 30.91 14.09
N GLU A 114 -31.48 31.41 13.12
CA GLU A 114 -32.24 30.55 12.21
C GLU A 114 -31.29 29.64 11.45
N LYS A 115 -31.78 28.48 11.01
CA LYS A 115 -31.00 27.50 10.26
C LYS A 115 -30.40 28.17 9.02
N SER A 116 -29.08 28.15 8.93
CA SER A 116 -28.36 28.71 7.79
C SER A 116 -28.55 27.86 6.53
N ASN A 117 -28.10 28.37 5.38
CA ASN A 117 -28.06 27.59 4.14
C ASN A 117 -27.06 26.41 4.20
N GLY A 118 -26.18 26.40 5.21
CA GLY A 118 -25.15 25.38 5.39
C GLY A 118 -23.99 25.48 4.41
N THR A 119 -23.03 24.57 4.58
CA THR A 119 -21.87 24.37 3.72
C THR A 119 -21.79 22.91 3.35
N VAL A 120 -21.78 22.58 2.06
CA VAL A 120 -21.45 21.22 1.63
C VAL A 120 -19.94 21.06 1.68
N ILE A 121 -19.46 20.14 2.52
CA ILE A 121 -18.04 19.78 2.55
C ILE A 121 -17.90 18.51 1.71
N HIS A 122 -17.25 18.64 0.55
CA HIS A 122 -16.92 17.51 -0.30
C HIS A 122 -15.48 17.10 -0.06
N VAL A 123 -15.30 16.01 0.69
CA VAL A 123 -14.00 15.41 0.92
C VAL A 123 -13.68 14.53 -0.28
N LYS A 124 -12.74 14.99 -1.10
CA LYS A 124 -12.22 14.14 -2.17
C LYS A 124 -11.51 12.98 -1.50
N GLU A 125 -11.80 11.78 -1.97
CA GLU A 125 -10.88 10.68 -1.75
C GLU A 125 -9.54 11.16 -2.31
N THR A 126 -8.58 11.43 -1.43
CA THR A 126 -7.19 11.29 -1.85
C THR A 126 -7.17 9.90 -2.44
N PRO A 127 -6.81 9.74 -3.73
CA PRO A 127 -6.49 8.42 -4.21
C PRO A 127 -5.51 7.96 -3.15
N THR A 128 -5.91 6.95 -2.38
CA THR A 128 -4.94 6.16 -1.67
C THR A 128 -3.89 6.00 -2.75
N GLN A 129 -2.66 6.41 -2.44
CA GLN A 129 -1.58 5.65 -2.98
C GLN A 129 -1.91 4.25 -2.44
N ILE A 130 -2.74 3.54 -3.20
CA ILE A 130 -2.65 2.13 -3.40
C ILE A 130 -1.17 2.11 -3.82
N GLN A 131 -0.30 1.98 -2.82
CA GLN A 131 0.52 0.82 -2.77
C GLN A 131 -0.42 -0.34 -3.05
N GLU A 132 -0.74 -0.47 -4.34
CA GLU A 132 -0.55 -1.69 -5.07
C GLU A 132 0.71 -2.24 -4.41
N PRO A 133 0.71 -3.50 -3.96
CA PRO A 133 1.97 -4.14 -3.73
C PRO A 133 2.66 -4.12 -5.10
N GLN A 134 3.27 -2.97 -5.44
CA GLN A 134 4.39 -2.80 -6.32
C GLN A 134 5.29 -3.83 -5.71
N SER A 135 5.29 -4.99 -6.35
CA SER A 135 6.16 -6.10 -6.12
C SER A 135 7.54 -5.48 -6.15
N THR A 136 7.97 -4.99 -4.98
CA THR A 136 9.19 -4.21 -4.81
C THR A 136 10.27 -5.24 -4.57
N ILE A 137 10.36 -6.19 -5.49
CA ILE A 137 11.62 -6.83 -5.77
C ILE A 137 12.25 -5.89 -6.80
N PRO A 138 13.21 -5.05 -6.41
CA PRO A 138 13.89 -4.17 -7.34
C PRO A 138 14.36 -5.01 -8.53
N LEU A 139 14.15 -4.55 -9.75
CA LEU A 139 14.61 -5.25 -10.96
C LEU A 139 16.11 -5.58 -10.88
N TRP A 140 16.88 -4.76 -10.16
CA TRP A 140 18.29 -5.03 -9.83
C TRP A 140 18.48 -6.30 -8.99
N ILE A 141 17.60 -6.60 -8.03
CA ILE A 141 17.64 -7.86 -7.26
C ILE A 141 17.32 -9.05 -8.16
N LEU A 142 16.33 -8.94 -9.05
CA LEU A 142 16.05 -10.02 -10.00
C LEU A 142 17.22 -10.24 -10.97
N ALA A 143 17.82 -9.15 -11.46
CA ALA A 143 19.00 -9.20 -12.33
C ALA A 143 20.23 -9.77 -11.62
N THR A 144 20.47 -9.42 -10.34
CA THR A 144 21.60 -9.96 -9.57
C THR A 144 21.40 -11.44 -9.27
N VAL A 145 20.22 -11.86 -8.83
CA VAL A 145 19.92 -13.28 -8.54
C VAL A 145 20.05 -14.11 -9.81
N THR A 146 19.52 -13.63 -10.93
CA THR A 146 19.63 -14.34 -12.23
C THR A 146 21.08 -14.41 -12.71
N GLY A 147 21.85 -13.34 -12.56
CA GLY A 147 23.28 -13.31 -12.90
C GLY A 147 24.11 -14.29 -12.07
N ILE A 148 23.89 -14.34 -10.76
CA ILE A 148 24.59 -15.28 -9.86
C ILE A 148 24.28 -16.72 -10.23
N LEU A 149 23.01 -17.04 -10.52
CA LEU A 149 22.59 -18.39 -10.90
C LEU A 149 23.20 -18.84 -12.23
N ALA A 150 23.29 -17.92 -13.21
CA ALA A 150 23.91 -18.18 -14.50
C ALA A 150 25.43 -18.43 -14.36
N LEU A 151 26.12 -17.60 -13.56
CA LEU A 151 27.55 -17.77 -13.28
C LEU A 151 27.83 -19.10 -12.57
N TYR A 152 27.01 -19.46 -11.59
CA TYR A 152 27.15 -20.73 -10.87
C TYR A 152 26.98 -21.94 -11.80
N SER A 153 25.98 -21.89 -12.69
CA SER A 153 25.75 -22.95 -13.69
C SER A 153 26.92 -23.07 -14.68
N MET A 154 27.52 -21.94 -15.08
CA MET A 154 28.68 -21.93 -15.97
C MET A 154 29.89 -22.59 -15.31
N LEU A 155 30.16 -22.28 -14.04
CA LEU A 155 31.30 -22.84 -13.29
C LEU A 155 31.16 -24.35 -13.09
N ILE A 156 29.97 -24.84 -12.74
CA ILE A 156 29.71 -26.28 -12.62
C ILE A 156 29.95 -26.98 -13.96
N THR A 157 29.39 -26.45 -15.04
CA THR A 157 29.53 -27.03 -16.38
C THR A 157 30.99 -27.08 -16.83
N ALA A 158 31.75 -26.01 -16.59
CA ALA A 158 33.18 -25.97 -16.88
C ALA A 158 33.97 -26.98 -16.04
N GLY A 159 33.65 -27.11 -14.74
CA GLY A 159 34.26 -28.12 -13.86
C GLY A 159 34.02 -29.54 -14.35
N PHE A 160 32.78 -29.87 -14.72
CA PHE A 160 32.43 -31.16 -15.31
C PHE A 160 33.16 -31.42 -16.63
N PHE A 161 33.24 -30.42 -17.51
CA PHE A 161 33.94 -30.57 -18.79
C PHE A 161 35.44 -30.80 -18.61
N ASN A 162 36.09 -30.06 -17.70
CA ASN A 162 37.50 -30.26 -17.36
C ASN A 162 37.74 -31.63 -16.73
N TYR A 163 36.88 -32.07 -15.79
CA TYR A 163 36.96 -33.40 -15.21
C TYR A 163 36.79 -34.49 -16.27
N TRP A 164 35.81 -34.34 -17.17
CA TRP A 164 35.57 -35.28 -18.26
C TRP A 164 36.71 -35.33 -19.26
N GLN A 165 37.28 -34.20 -19.65
CA GLN A 165 38.48 -34.14 -20.50
C GLN A 165 39.68 -34.80 -19.83
N LYS A 166 39.89 -34.55 -18.53
CA LYS A 166 40.98 -35.16 -17.76
C LYS A 166 40.78 -36.67 -17.61
N SER A 167 39.56 -37.12 -17.32
CA SER A 167 39.19 -38.54 -17.27
C SER A 167 39.43 -39.22 -18.62
N LYS A 168 39.01 -38.61 -19.73
CA LYS A 168 39.31 -39.10 -21.07
C LYS A 168 40.81 -39.24 -21.32
N LYS A 169 41.61 -38.23 -20.97
CA LYS A 169 43.08 -38.31 -21.07
C LYS A 169 43.63 -39.48 -20.25
N HIS A 170 43.17 -39.68 -19.02
CA HIS A 170 43.57 -40.84 -18.20
C HIS A 170 43.18 -42.18 -18.83
N VAL A 171 41.99 -42.28 -19.44
CA VAL A 171 41.54 -43.49 -20.15
C VAL A 171 42.43 -43.78 -21.38
N TYR A 172 42.77 -42.76 -22.18
CA TYR A 172 43.68 -42.94 -23.33
C TYR A 172 45.09 -43.35 -22.92
N HIS A 173 45.65 -42.78 -21.84
CA HIS A 173 46.96 -43.21 -21.33
C HIS A 173 46.95 -44.64 -20.78
N GLN A 174 45.82 -45.12 -20.24
CA GLN A 174 45.71 -46.48 -19.70
C GLN A 174 45.52 -47.54 -20.79
N SER A 175 44.98 -47.19 -21.97
CA SER A 175 44.89 -48.12 -23.10
C SER A 175 46.22 -48.41 -23.80
N ASP A 176 47.24 -47.56 -23.63
CA ASP A 176 48.57 -47.78 -24.22
C ASP A 176 49.44 -48.74 -23.40
N TYR A 177 49.08 -49.01 -22.15
CA TYR A 177 49.72 -50.06 -21.34
C TYR A 177 48.94 -51.38 -21.49
N MET A 178 48.97 -51.96 -22.69
CA MET A 178 48.60 -53.36 -22.87
C MET A 178 49.53 -54.21 -21.99
N ASN A 179 48.98 -54.76 -20.91
CA ASN A 179 49.69 -55.72 -20.08
C ASN A 179 50.07 -56.93 -20.94
N MET A 180 51.33 -56.98 -21.37
CA MET A 180 51.91 -58.02 -22.24
C MET A 180 52.19 -59.33 -21.50
N THR A 181 51.45 -59.65 -20.44
CA THR A 181 51.58 -60.96 -19.81
C THR A 181 50.93 -62.00 -20.73
N PRO A 182 51.68 -62.99 -21.26
CA PRO A 182 51.12 -63.97 -22.19
C PRO A 182 50.03 -64.75 -21.46
N ARG A 183 48.78 -64.66 -21.94
CA ARG A 183 47.70 -65.51 -21.44
C ARG A 183 47.97 -66.93 -21.93
N HIS A 184 48.33 -67.82 -21.00
CA HIS A 184 48.39 -69.26 -21.26
C HIS A 184 47.00 -69.75 -21.73
N PRO A 185 46.92 -70.51 -22.84
CA PRO A 185 45.64 -71.05 -23.29
C PRO A 185 45.14 -72.11 -22.31
N PRO A 186 43.83 -72.13 -22.01
CA PRO A 186 43.26 -73.07 -21.05
C PRO A 186 43.23 -74.49 -21.64
N TYR A 187 43.81 -75.42 -20.88
CA TYR A 187 43.77 -76.86 -21.13
C TYR A 187 42.31 -77.36 -21.12
N LYS A 188 41.79 -77.81 -22.28
CA LYS A 188 40.56 -78.62 -22.35
C LYS A 188 40.72 -79.80 -23.30
N ASN A 189 40.29 -80.93 -22.78
CA ASN A 189 40.46 -82.29 -23.30
C ASN A 189 39.68 -82.56 -24.61
N LYS A 190 40.38 -83.26 -25.51
CA LYS A 190 39.95 -84.25 -26.52
C LYS A 190 38.49 -84.24 -27.00
N ALA A 191 38.32 -83.94 -28.29
CA ALA A 191 37.50 -84.73 -29.21
C ALA A 191 38.14 -84.65 -30.60
N TYR A 192 38.72 -85.75 -31.10
CA TYR A 192 39.25 -85.84 -32.46
C TYR A 192 38.10 -86.10 -33.45
N PRO A 193 37.91 -85.30 -34.51
CA PRO A 193 37.14 -85.73 -35.66
C PRO A 193 38.02 -86.61 -36.55
N SER A 194 37.61 -87.86 -36.74
CA SER A 194 38.16 -88.77 -37.74
C SER A 194 37.76 -88.29 -39.14
N TYR A 195 38.70 -87.67 -39.85
CA TYR A 195 38.65 -87.62 -41.32
C TYR A 195 40.05 -87.31 -41.89
N ALA A 196 40.95 -88.30 -41.85
CA ALA A 196 42.14 -88.30 -42.68
C ALA A 196 41.88 -89.22 -43.88
N PRO A 197 41.90 -88.73 -45.13
CA PRO A 197 41.94 -89.61 -46.29
C PRO A 197 43.32 -90.25 -46.40
N THR A 198 43.32 -91.56 -46.63
CA THR A 198 44.49 -92.42 -46.78
C THR A 198 45.37 -91.97 -47.94
N ARG A 199 46.67 -91.91 -47.66
CA ARG A 199 47.76 -91.59 -48.59
C ARG A 199 47.92 -92.76 -49.56
N ASP A 200 47.61 -92.52 -50.83
CA ASP A 200 47.76 -93.52 -51.88
C ASP A 200 49.21 -93.51 -52.40
N TYR A 201 49.89 -94.64 -52.26
CA TYR A 201 51.26 -94.86 -52.71
C TYR A 201 51.23 -95.86 -53.86
N THR A 202 50.90 -95.43 -55.08
CA THR A 202 51.29 -96.16 -56.30
C THR A 202 51.11 -95.27 -57.53
N ALA A 203 52.18 -94.61 -57.97
CA ALA A 203 52.29 -94.14 -59.35
C ALA A 203 53.76 -93.82 -59.69
N TYR A 204 54.45 -94.83 -60.25
CA TYR A 204 55.55 -94.79 -61.25
C TYR A 204 56.76 -93.88 -60.92
N ARG A 205 58.04 -94.30 -60.78
CA ARG A 205 58.87 -95.40 -61.31
C ARG A 205 58.69 -95.74 -62.80
N SER A 206 59.30 -94.90 -63.63
CA SER A 206 60.12 -95.28 -64.78
C SER A 206 61.13 -94.16 -65.03
#